data_AF-A0A7Y1ZEC7-F1
#
_entry.id   AF-A0A7Y1ZEC7-F1
#
_cell.length_a   1.000
_cell.length_b   1.000
_cell.length_c   1.000
_cell.angle_alpha   90.00
_cell.angle_beta   90.00
_cell.angle_gamma   90.00
#
_symmetry.space_group_name_H-M   'P 1'
#
loop_
_entity.id
_entity.type
_entity.pdbx_description
1 polymer ?
#
loop_
_entity_poly.entity_id
_entity_poly.type
_entity_poly.pdbx_seq_one_letter_code
_entity_poly.pdbx_strand_id
1 'polypeptide(L)'
;VMTATGLDDESMEAAIGSARNQIAFYASTPAYLPVLECHGWEALQPEALQLTREGKWVELANLVDDDMLHTFAVVGSPAEVATKLVERYTGKADRISPVVYQPDLKLLAALRSELTAAL
;
A
#
# COMPACT_ATOMS: atom_id res chain seq x y z
N VAL A 1 0.71 8.36 0.95
CA VAL A 1 -0.30 7.31 1.18
C VAL A 1 -0.05 6.20 0.19
N MET A 2 0.27 5.00 0.64
CA MET A 2 0.46 3.85 -0.26
C MET A 2 -0.84 3.61 -1.03
N THR A 3 -0.77 3.63 -2.36
CA THR A 3 -1.95 3.59 -3.23
C THR A 3 -1.73 2.55 -4.32
N ALA A 4 -2.34 1.37 -4.15
CA ALA A 4 -2.32 0.31 -5.15
C ALA A 4 -3.54 0.46 -6.06
N THR A 5 -3.29 0.86 -7.31
CA THR A 5 -4.34 1.14 -8.29
C THR A 5 -3.83 0.86 -9.71
N GLY A 6 -4.76 0.60 -10.62
CA GLY A 6 -4.52 0.13 -11.98
C GLY A 6 -5.77 0.35 -12.84
N LEU A 7 -5.59 0.30 -14.16
CA LEU A 7 -6.69 0.46 -15.14
C LEU A 7 -7.25 -0.88 -15.63
N ASP A 8 -6.56 -1.97 -15.34
CA ASP A 8 -6.86 -3.34 -15.70
C ASP A 8 -6.32 -4.29 -14.62
N ASP A 9 -6.66 -5.57 -14.73
CA ASP A 9 -6.30 -6.59 -13.75
C ASP A 9 -4.76 -6.73 -13.61
N GLU A 10 -4.03 -6.67 -14.73
CA GLU A 10 -2.57 -6.80 -14.73
C GLU A 10 -1.88 -5.65 -13.98
N SER A 11 -2.26 -4.40 -14.28
CA SER A 11 -1.72 -3.23 -13.58
C SER A 11 -2.16 -3.18 -12.12
N MET A 12 -3.35 -3.69 -11.80
CA MET A 12 -3.83 -3.81 -10.42
C MET A 12 -3.00 -4.81 -9.63
N GLU A 13 -2.79 -6.02 -10.15
CA GLU A 13 -1.97 -7.06 -9.52
C GLU A 13 -0.54 -6.59 -9.30
N ALA A 14 0.05 -5.92 -10.30
CA ALA A 14 1.40 -5.35 -10.19
C ALA A 14 1.49 -4.25 -9.11
N ALA A 15 0.46 -3.41 -8.98
CA ALA A 15 0.40 -2.38 -7.95
C ALA A 15 0.22 -2.98 -6.55
N ILE A 16 -0.62 -4.01 -6.39
CA ILE A 16 -0.81 -4.75 -5.14
C ILE A 16 0.49 -5.43 -4.71
N GLY A 17 1.15 -6.13 -5.63
CA GLY A 17 2.44 -6.77 -5.36
C GLY A 17 3.50 -5.75 -4.92
N SER A 18 3.52 -4.57 -5.54
CA SER A 18 4.43 -3.48 -5.13
C SER A 18 4.12 -2.93 -3.73
N ALA A 19 2.84 -2.80 -3.38
CA ALA A 19 2.43 -2.39 -2.04
C ALA A 19 2.79 -3.43 -0.98
N ARG A 20 2.53 -4.71 -1.22
CA ARG A 20 2.93 -5.81 -0.32
C ARG A 20 4.43 -5.82 -0.09
N ASN A 21 5.23 -5.70 -1.15
CA ASN A 21 6.68 -5.60 -1.04
C ASN A 21 7.13 -4.44 -0.14
N GLN A 22 6.54 -3.25 -0.31
CA GLN A 22 6.88 -2.09 0.49
C GLN A 22 6.49 -2.26 1.98
N ILE A 23 5.29 -2.80 2.25
CA ILE A 23 4.82 -3.09 3.61
C ILE A 23 5.73 -4.12 4.28
N ALA A 24 6.04 -5.22 3.59
CA ALA A 24 6.89 -6.29 4.12
C ALA A 24 8.32 -5.81 4.41
N PHE A 25 8.87 -4.97 3.53
CA PHE A 25 10.17 -4.33 3.76
C PHE A 25 10.16 -3.45 5.01
N TYR A 26 9.12 -2.64 5.22
CA TYR A 26 8.96 -1.86 6.45
C TYR A 26 8.82 -2.77 7.68
N ALA A 27 8.04 -3.85 7.60
CA ALA A 27 7.91 -4.83 8.69
C ALA A 27 9.27 -5.45 9.08
N SER A 28 10.19 -5.63 8.13
CA SER A 28 11.54 -6.12 8.38
C SER A 28 12.49 -5.12 9.07
N THR A 29 12.12 -3.83 9.13
CA THR A 29 12.96 -2.76 9.66
C THR A 29 12.67 -2.53 11.15
N PRO A 30 13.68 -2.61 12.05
CA PRO A 30 13.46 -2.51 13.51
C PRO A 30 12.67 -1.28 13.96
N ALA A 31 12.83 -0.13 13.29
CA ALA A 31 12.13 1.11 13.61
C ALA A 31 10.60 1.04 13.43
N TYR A 32 10.09 0.06 12.68
CA TYR A 32 8.66 -0.14 12.45
C TYR A 32 8.03 -1.18 13.39
N LEU A 33 8.79 -1.82 14.28
CA LEU A 33 8.22 -2.77 15.26
C LEU A 33 7.04 -2.17 16.05
N PRO A 34 7.09 -0.93 16.57
CA PRO A 34 5.97 -0.38 17.33
C PRO A 34 4.67 -0.24 16.50
N VAL A 35 4.77 -0.07 15.18
CA VAL A 35 3.60 -0.03 14.30
C VAL A 35 2.98 -1.42 14.19
N LEU A 36 3.79 -2.48 14.09
CA LEU A 36 3.30 -3.86 14.07
C LEU A 36 2.62 -4.23 15.39
N GLU A 37 3.21 -3.84 16.53
CA GLU A 37 2.63 -4.06 17.87
C GLU A 37 1.24 -3.42 18.03
N CYS A 38 1.01 -2.23 17.45
CA CYS A 38 -0.32 -1.59 17.44
C CYS A 38 -1.42 -2.45 16.79
N HIS A 39 -1.03 -3.37 15.90
CA HIS A 39 -1.94 -4.22 15.14
C HIS A 39 -1.86 -5.70 15.53
N GLY A 40 -1.00 -6.08 16.49
CA GLY A 40 -0.78 -7.49 16.89
C GLY A 40 0.04 -8.30 15.88
N TRP A 41 0.88 -7.64 15.08
CA TRP A 41 1.69 -8.25 14.01
C TRP A 41 3.18 -8.34 14.34
N GLU A 42 3.58 -8.06 15.58
CA GLU A 42 4.97 -8.05 16.02
C GLU A 42 5.72 -9.37 15.75
N ALA A 43 5.00 -10.49 15.77
CA ALA A 43 5.55 -11.82 15.52
C ALA A 43 6.11 -12.01 14.09
N LEU A 44 5.72 -11.15 13.12
CA LEU A 44 6.21 -11.22 11.75
C LEU A 44 7.62 -10.65 11.57
N GLN A 45 8.05 -9.73 12.45
CA GLN A 45 9.31 -9.02 12.24
C GLN A 45 10.55 -9.93 12.17
N PRO A 46 10.72 -10.95 13.04
CA PRO A 46 11.88 -11.84 12.96
C PRO A 46 11.99 -12.55 11.61
N GLU A 47 10.88 -13.05 11.08
CA GLU A 47 10.81 -13.73 9.78
C GLU A 47 11.04 -12.73 8.64
N ALA A 48 10.38 -11.57 8.67
CA ALA A 48 10.58 -10.52 7.67
C ALA A 48 12.05 -10.07 7.60
N LEU A 49 12.70 -9.86 8.76
CA LEU A 49 14.12 -9.52 8.84
C LEU A 49 15.02 -10.61 8.26
N GLN A 50 14.70 -11.88 8.50
CA GLN A 50 15.43 -13.01 7.94
C GLN A 50 15.30 -13.04 6.41
N LEU A 51 14.07 -12.98 5.87
CA LEU A 51 13.83 -13.05 4.43
C LEU A 51 14.48 -11.88 3.68
N THR A 52 14.46 -10.66 4.25
CA THR A 52 15.17 -9.50 3.69
C THR A 52 16.68 -9.75 3.62
N ARG A 53 17.29 -10.33 4.66
CA ARG A 53 18.74 -10.65 4.68
C ARG A 53 19.12 -11.74 3.67
N GLU A 54 18.22 -12.68 3.43
CA GLU A 54 18.39 -13.77 2.47
C GLU A 54 18.06 -13.35 1.02
N GLY A 55 17.56 -12.13 0.81
CA GLY A 55 17.15 -11.64 -0.52
C GLY A 55 15.90 -12.34 -1.09
N LYS A 56 15.09 -12.94 -0.22
CA LYS A 56 13.87 -13.70 -0.58
C LYS A 56 12.65 -12.77 -0.69
N TRP A 57 12.63 -11.95 -1.73
CA TRP A 57 11.64 -10.88 -1.87
C TRP A 57 10.20 -11.38 -2.09
N VAL A 58 10.03 -12.47 -2.84
CA VAL A 58 8.70 -13.03 -3.11
C VAL A 58 8.09 -13.60 -1.83
N GLU A 59 8.87 -14.37 -1.08
CA GLU A 59 8.46 -14.92 0.21
C GLU A 59 8.20 -13.81 1.24
N LEU A 60 9.03 -12.76 1.24
CA LEU A 60 8.83 -11.60 2.10
C LEU A 60 7.48 -10.92 1.81
N ALA A 61 7.12 -10.72 0.55
CA ALA A 61 5.85 -10.13 0.16
C ALA A 61 4.64 -10.98 0.60
N ASN A 62 4.80 -12.31 0.61
CA ASN A 62 3.75 -13.25 1.00
C ASN A 62 3.45 -13.23 2.51
N LEU A 63 4.29 -12.60 3.34
CA LEU A 63 3.97 -12.38 4.77
C LEU A 63 2.87 -11.33 4.97
N VAL A 64 2.65 -10.47 3.98
CA VAL A 64 1.58 -9.47 4.02
C VAL A 64 0.34 -10.17 3.49
N ASP A 65 -0.71 -10.26 4.30
CA ASP A 65 -2.04 -10.74 3.90
C ASP A 65 -2.95 -9.58 3.47
N ASP A 66 -4.21 -9.86 3.13
CA ASP A 66 -5.15 -8.82 2.70
C ASP A 66 -5.49 -7.82 3.81
N ASP A 67 -5.59 -8.27 5.06
CA ASP A 67 -5.90 -7.39 6.19
C ASP A 67 -4.79 -6.36 6.42
N MET A 68 -3.53 -6.83 6.40
CA MET A 68 -2.36 -5.97 6.49
C MET A 68 -2.23 -5.03 5.30
N LEU A 69 -2.47 -5.53 4.09
CA LEU A 69 -2.46 -4.73 2.88
C LEU A 69 -3.47 -3.58 2.97
N HIS A 70 -4.73 -3.88 3.29
CA HIS A 70 -5.79 -2.87 3.36
C HIS A 70 -5.68 -1.94 4.56
N THR A 71 -5.00 -2.37 5.62
CA THR A 71 -4.68 -1.52 6.77
C THR A 71 -3.72 -0.40 6.38
N PHE A 72 -2.64 -0.71 5.66
CA PHE A 72 -1.58 0.27 5.34
C PHE A 72 -1.72 0.95 3.96
N ALA A 73 -2.35 0.29 3.00
CA ALA A 73 -2.53 0.80 1.64
C ALA A 73 -4.01 1.03 1.31
N VAL A 74 -4.27 2.01 0.45
CA VAL A 74 -5.55 2.16 -0.22
C VAL A 74 -5.49 1.41 -1.54
N VAL A 75 -6.38 0.44 -1.72
CA VAL A 75 -6.39 -0.47 -2.87
C VAL A 75 -7.72 -0.35 -3.61
N GLY A 76 -7.66 -0.29 -4.94
CA GLY A 76 -8.85 -0.32 -5.81
C GLY A 76 -8.63 0.38 -7.15
N SER A 77 -9.69 0.41 -7.95
CA SER A 77 -9.77 1.26 -9.15
C SER A 77 -9.56 2.74 -8.81
N PRO A 78 -9.23 3.60 -9.79
CA PRO A 78 -9.05 5.04 -9.56
C PRO A 78 -10.21 5.71 -8.82
N ALA A 79 -11.46 5.32 -9.14
CA ALA A 79 -12.67 5.84 -8.51
C ALA A 79 -12.78 5.40 -7.04
N GLU A 80 -12.62 4.09 -6.78
CA GLU A 80 -12.67 3.56 -5.41
C GLU A 80 -11.57 4.13 -4.52
N VAL A 81 -10.36 4.28 -5.07
CA VAL A 81 -9.23 4.89 -4.37
C VAL A 81 -9.52 6.35 -4.03
N ALA A 82 -10.09 7.13 -4.96
CA ALA A 82 -10.47 8.51 -4.69
C ALA A 82 -11.47 8.61 -3.53
N THR A 83 -12.54 7.81 -3.55
CA THR A 83 -13.52 7.74 -2.46
C THR A 83 -12.86 7.35 -1.14
N LYS A 84 -12.10 6.24 -1.10
CA LYS A 84 -11.44 5.75 0.11
C LYS A 84 -10.43 6.75 0.67
N LEU A 85 -9.71 7.48 -0.17
CA LEU A 85 -8.77 8.51 0.27
C LEU A 85 -9.48 9.69 0.93
N VAL A 86 -10.59 10.16 0.34
CA VAL A 86 -11.40 11.23 0.94
C VAL A 86 -11.95 10.77 2.28
N GLU A 87 -12.63 9.62 2.33
CA GLU A 87 -13.19 9.07 3.56
C GLU A 87 -12.15 8.88 4.67
N ARG A 88 -10.96 8.36 4.31
CA ARG A 88 -9.90 8.06 5.28
C ARG A 88 -9.30 9.32 5.89
N TYR A 89 -9.21 10.43 5.14
CA TYR A 89 -8.45 11.62 5.51
C TYR A 89 -9.27 12.89 5.77
N THR A 90 -10.58 12.92 5.46
CA THR A 90 -11.45 14.04 5.82
C THR A 90 -11.37 14.34 7.32
N GLY A 91 -11.07 15.59 7.65
CA GLY A 91 -10.90 16.06 9.04
C GLY A 91 -9.59 15.62 9.72
N LYS A 92 -8.68 14.93 9.03
CA LYS A 92 -7.40 14.44 9.60
C LYS A 92 -6.16 15.09 8.96
N ALA A 93 -6.23 15.46 7.69
CA ALA A 93 -5.13 16.10 6.98
C ALA A 93 -5.62 17.06 5.90
N ASP A 94 -4.96 18.21 5.75
CA ASP A 94 -5.28 19.19 4.69
C ASP A 94 -4.73 18.77 3.32
N ARG A 95 -3.66 17.96 3.31
CA ARG A 95 -2.97 17.50 2.10
C ARG A 95 -2.45 16.09 2.28
N ILE A 96 -2.60 15.29 1.23
CA ILE A 96 -1.99 13.97 1.09
C ILE A 96 -1.25 13.86 -0.23
N SER A 97 -0.29 12.95 -0.29
CA SER A 97 0.37 12.56 -1.54
C SER A 97 0.15 11.06 -1.78
N PRO A 98 -0.68 10.66 -2.75
CA PRO A 98 -0.78 9.27 -3.17
C PRO A 98 0.56 8.80 -3.76
N VAL A 99 1.10 7.71 -3.22
CA VAL A 99 2.27 7.01 -3.77
C VAL A 99 1.72 5.92 -4.68
N VAL A 100 1.81 6.14 -5.98
CA VAL A 100 1.35 5.22 -7.02
C VAL A 100 2.55 4.44 -7.54
N TYR A 101 2.45 3.12 -7.60
CA TYR A 101 3.56 2.24 -7.98
C TYR A 101 3.75 2.09 -9.50
N GLN A 102 2.75 2.48 -10.29
CA GLN A 102 2.77 2.38 -11.75
C GLN A 102 2.96 3.77 -12.38
N PRO A 103 4.07 4.03 -13.11
CA PRO A 103 4.33 5.32 -13.76
C PRO A 103 3.56 5.47 -15.09
N ASP A 104 2.29 5.07 -15.15
CA ASP A 104 1.44 5.20 -16.33
C ASP A 104 0.69 6.55 -16.32
N LEU A 105 0.93 7.37 -17.35
CA LEU A 105 0.28 8.67 -17.51
C LEU A 105 -1.25 8.57 -17.61
N LYS A 106 -1.80 7.52 -18.23
CA LYS A 106 -3.25 7.31 -18.32
C LYS A 106 -3.84 7.05 -16.94
N LEU A 107 -3.18 6.20 -16.15
CA LEU A 107 -3.59 5.90 -14.78
C LEU A 107 -3.56 7.17 -13.92
N LEU A 108 -2.46 7.92 -13.97
CA LEU A 108 -2.31 9.16 -13.21
C LEU A 108 -3.35 10.22 -13.63
N ALA A 109 -3.65 10.32 -14.93
CA ALA A 109 -4.69 11.22 -15.41
C ALA A 109 -6.09 10.81 -14.91
N ALA A 110 -6.41 9.51 -14.95
CA ALA A 110 -7.67 8.97 -14.43
C ALA A 110 -7.80 9.21 -12.92
N LEU A 111 -6.78 8.82 -12.14
CA LEU A 111 -6.75 9.02 -10.69
C LEU A 111 -6.90 10.50 -10.30
N ARG A 112 -6.21 11.41 -11.01
CA ARG A 112 -6.37 12.84 -10.77
C ARG A 112 -7.81 13.31 -11.04
N SER A 113 -8.43 12.81 -12.11
CA SER A 113 -9.82 13.15 -12.46
C SER A 113 -10.78 12.73 -11.34
N GLU A 114 -10.67 11.48 -10.89
CA GLU A 114 -11.50 10.92 -9.80
C GLU A 114 -11.28 11.65 -8.47
N LEU A 115 -10.03 11.93 -8.11
CA LEU A 115 -9.71 12.71 -6.90
C LEU A 115 -10.29 14.13 -6.95
N THR A 116 -10.33 14.76 -8.13
CA THR A 116 -10.92 16.10 -8.28
C THR A 116 -12.45 16.05 -8.16
N ALA A 117 -13.08 14.97 -8.63
CA ALA A 117 -14.52 14.80 -8.55
C ALA A 117 -15.03 14.42 -7.14
N ALA A 118 -14.18 13.81 -6.32
CA ALA A 118 -14.51 13.35 -4.97
C ALA A 118 -14.35 14.41 -3.87
N LEU A 119 -13.74 15.56 -4.18
CA LEU A 119 -13.54 16.71 -3.27
C LEU A 119 -14.66 17.74 -3.41
#